data_AF-A0A957FCB4-F1
#
_entry.id   AF-A0A957FCB4-F1
#
_cell.length_a   1.000
_cell.length_b   1.000
_cell.length_c   1.000
_cell.angle_alpha   90.00
_cell.angle_beta   90.00
_cell.angle_gamma   90.00
#
_symmetry.space_group_name_H-M   'P 1'
#
loop_
_entity.id
_entity.type
_entity.pdbx_description
1 polymer ?
#
loop_
_entity_poly.entity_id
_entity_poly.type
_entity_poly.pdbx_seq_one_letter_code
_entity_poly.pdbx_strand_id
1 'polypeptide(L)'
;IDAVDRGNWRETAVWLFLAMLGKEDIGLTVAAFGIWTIWRYRRWRFGLTWLGLGITTSLLTLFVLIPALRQGPSDTLARYAWLGNSPGDMIQTMLLHPSVIILHILDWNTLFYALNLFAPLLLLSFWNSRWLITLPAMGYNLLSASPFQQSVYFQYVTPIAPFVLTSMVMGLEWIFSRWLRESWQRAGVLIGLLLSTSLYVLPLAIPAQAPHLPNETAVHAALAQIPPETAVFTTNYYGPHLSHRQQLITPHDNDEFVRLRQADTILLNIRDHRSVLTILTCTEYAELLTLAEADHFGVAFAQDGVLILTRQATLPINFNEHLYPYCRSEQS
;
A
#
# COMPACT_ATOMS: atom_id res chain seq x y z
N ILE A 1 -20.64 -5.08 -8.53
CA ILE A 1 -20.68 -5.52 -9.95
C ILE A 1 -21.92 -6.38 -10.18
N ASP A 2 -22.04 -7.51 -9.48
CA ASP A 2 -23.21 -8.39 -9.51
C ASP A 2 -24.56 -7.66 -9.28
N ALA A 3 -24.63 -6.76 -8.28
CA ALA A 3 -25.82 -5.92 -8.07
C ALA A 3 -26.22 -5.06 -9.31
N VAL A 4 -25.24 -4.56 -10.08
CA VAL A 4 -25.51 -3.82 -11.34
C VAL A 4 -25.98 -4.77 -12.44
N ASP A 5 -25.40 -5.97 -12.51
CA ASP A 5 -25.79 -6.96 -13.52
C ASP A 5 -27.23 -7.44 -13.31
N ARG A 6 -27.69 -7.53 -12.06
CA ARG A 6 -29.10 -7.75 -11.70
C ARG A 6 -30.00 -6.52 -11.89
N GLY A 7 -29.44 -5.35 -12.21
CA GLY A 7 -30.17 -4.08 -12.29
C GLY A 7 -30.61 -3.53 -10.93
N ASN A 8 -30.03 -4.00 -9.82
CA ASN A 8 -30.32 -3.51 -8.47
C ASN A 8 -29.47 -2.27 -8.12
N TRP A 9 -29.97 -1.11 -8.54
CA TRP A 9 -29.27 0.17 -8.37
C TRP A 9 -29.21 0.66 -6.91
N ARG A 10 -30.18 0.27 -6.07
CA ARG A 10 -30.18 0.63 -4.64
C ARG A 10 -29.06 -0.09 -3.90
N GLU A 11 -28.97 -1.41 -4.11
CA GLU A 11 -27.88 -2.22 -3.56
C GLU A 11 -26.52 -1.74 -4.09
N THR A 12 -26.43 -1.43 -5.38
CA THR A 12 -25.21 -0.85 -5.97
C THR A 12 -24.82 0.46 -5.27
N ALA A 13 -25.77 1.37 -5.04
CA ALA A 13 -25.52 2.62 -4.35
C ALA A 13 -24.97 2.41 -2.93
N VAL A 14 -25.52 1.45 -2.18
CA VAL A 14 -25.01 1.10 -0.85
C VAL A 14 -23.57 0.63 -0.92
N TRP A 15 -23.23 -0.27 -1.85
CA TRP A 15 -21.86 -0.76 -2.00
C TRP A 15 -20.87 0.31 -2.45
N LEU A 16 -21.26 1.20 -3.37
CA LEU A 16 -20.42 2.32 -3.78
C LEU A 16 -20.19 3.29 -2.61
N PHE A 17 -21.23 3.57 -1.82
CA PHE A 17 -21.09 4.40 -0.62
C PHE A 17 -20.09 3.80 0.37
N LEU A 18 -20.28 2.53 0.74
CA LEU A 18 -19.42 1.84 1.69
C LEU A 18 -17.97 1.76 1.20
N ALA A 19 -17.75 1.55 -0.10
CA ALA A 19 -16.41 1.53 -0.68
C ALA A 19 -15.67 2.87 -0.49
N MET A 20 -16.35 4.01 -0.70
CA MET A 20 -15.72 5.33 -0.54
C MET A 20 -15.31 5.65 0.90
N LEU A 21 -15.85 4.95 1.90
CA LEU A 21 -15.45 5.12 3.29
C LEU A 21 -14.10 4.45 3.62
N GLY A 22 -13.60 3.57 2.75
CA GLY A 22 -12.46 2.72 3.06
C GLY A 22 -11.09 3.34 2.83
N LYS A 23 -10.94 4.21 1.83
CA LYS A 23 -9.65 4.80 1.43
C LYS A 23 -9.85 6.05 0.57
N GLU A 24 -8.95 7.01 0.70
CA GLU A 24 -9.03 8.36 0.12
C GLU A 24 -9.16 8.39 -1.41
N ASP A 25 -8.57 7.43 -2.12
CA ASP A 25 -8.54 7.37 -3.59
C ASP A 25 -9.67 6.52 -4.21
N ILE A 26 -10.42 5.74 -3.41
CA ILE A 26 -11.49 4.86 -3.93
C ILE A 26 -12.59 5.65 -4.65
N GLY A 27 -12.82 6.90 -4.24
CA GLY A 27 -13.75 7.81 -4.92
C GLY A 27 -13.44 7.99 -6.42
N LEU A 28 -12.17 7.94 -6.83
CA LEU A 28 -11.79 8.01 -8.24
C LEU A 28 -12.26 6.77 -9.03
N THR A 29 -12.16 5.58 -8.44
CA THR A 29 -12.70 4.34 -9.04
C THR A 29 -14.22 4.37 -9.10
N VAL A 30 -14.88 4.85 -8.05
CA VAL A 30 -16.34 5.05 -8.02
C VAL A 30 -16.78 6.05 -9.09
N ALA A 31 -15.99 7.08 -9.34
CA ALA A 31 -16.24 8.03 -10.40
C ALA A 31 -16.15 7.40 -11.80
N ALA A 32 -15.12 6.60 -12.07
CA ALA A 32 -15.03 5.84 -13.32
C ALA A 32 -16.15 4.80 -13.46
N PHE A 33 -16.59 4.18 -12.36
CA PHE A 33 -17.76 3.33 -12.35
C PHE A 33 -19.04 4.10 -12.74
N GLY A 34 -19.18 5.35 -12.28
CA GLY A 34 -20.22 6.28 -12.70
C GLY A 34 -20.19 6.52 -14.22
N ILE A 35 -19.02 6.82 -14.79
CA ILE A 35 -18.87 7.00 -16.25
C ILE A 35 -19.25 5.71 -17.00
N TRP A 36 -18.74 4.57 -16.54
CA TRP A 36 -19.03 3.27 -17.15
C TRP A 36 -20.53 2.94 -17.12
N THR A 37 -21.23 3.25 -16.01
CA THR A 37 -22.68 3.04 -15.92
C THR A 37 -23.48 3.95 -16.86
N ILE A 38 -23.05 5.20 -17.09
CA ILE A 38 -23.63 6.07 -18.12
C ILE A 38 -23.46 5.44 -19.49
N TRP A 39 -22.24 5.05 -19.85
CA TRP A 39 -21.94 4.53 -21.18
C TRP A 39 -22.67 3.21 -21.48
N ARG A 40 -22.64 2.25 -20.53
CA ARG A 40 -23.16 0.89 -20.71
C ARG A 40 -24.67 0.74 -20.51
N TYR A 41 -25.25 1.48 -19.55
CA TYR A 41 -26.66 1.35 -19.16
C TYR A 41 -27.49 2.62 -19.40
N ARG A 42 -26.87 3.72 -19.85
CA ARG A 42 -27.53 5.02 -20.10
C ARG A 42 -28.24 5.60 -18.88
N ARG A 43 -27.79 5.20 -17.68
CA ARG A 43 -28.33 5.64 -16.38
C ARG A 43 -27.67 6.95 -15.95
N TRP A 44 -27.93 8.03 -16.70
CA TRP A 44 -27.30 9.35 -16.52
C TRP A 44 -27.36 9.88 -15.10
N ARG A 45 -28.54 9.91 -14.48
CA ARG A 45 -28.70 10.42 -13.11
C ARG A 45 -27.85 9.66 -12.09
N PHE A 46 -27.87 8.33 -12.16
CA PHE A 46 -27.09 7.48 -11.27
C PHE A 46 -25.60 7.68 -11.49
N GLY A 47 -25.16 7.59 -12.74
CA GLY A 47 -23.73 7.69 -13.07
C GLY A 47 -23.15 9.07 -12.80
N LEU A 48 -23.88 10.15 -13.10
CA LEU A 48 -23.44 11.52 -12.78
C LEU A 48 -23.37 11.77 -11.27
N THR A 49 -24.31 11.19 -10.50
CA THR A 49 -24.27 11.27 -9.03
C THR A 49 -23.00 10.65 -8.47
N TRP A 50 -22.69 9.41 -8.88
CA TRP A 50 -21.50 8.71 -8.39
C TRP A 50 -20.18 9.24 -8.96
N LEU A 51 -20.21 9.78 -10.19
CA LEU A 51 -19.11 10.57 -10.75
C LEU A 51 -18.78 11.78 -9.87
N GLY A 52 -19.79 12.61 -9.57
CA GLY A 52 -19.62 13.82 -8.76
C GLY A 52 -19.23 13.49 -7.32
N LEU A 53 -19.93 12.56 -6.67
CA LEU A 53 -19.63 12.15 -5.30
C LEU A 53 -18.22 11.54 -5.18
N GLY A 54 -17.83 10.67 -6.11
CA GLY A 54 -16.52 10.03 -6.10
C GLY A 54 -15.37 11.05 -6.23
N ILE A 55 -15.44 11.92 -7.24
CA ILE A 55 -14.44 13.00 -7.43
C ILE A 55 -14.39 13.91 -6.20
N THR A 56 -15.55 14.39 -5.74
CA THR A 56 -15.62 15.34 -4.62
C THR A 56 -15.03 14.73 -3.36
N THR A 57 -15.38 13.48 -3.04
CA THR A 57 -14.90 12.80 -1.83
C THR A 57 -13.39 12.58 -1.87
N SER A 58 -12.84 12.10 -2.99
CA SER A 58 -11.39 11.90 -3.10
C SER A 58 -10.61 13.21 -3.07
N LEU A 59 -11.05 14.24 -3.80
CA LEU A 59 -10.35 15.53 -3.81
C LEU A 59 -10.42 16.22 -2.44
N LEU A 60 -11.59 16.25 -1.79
CA LEU A 60 -11.71 16.79 -0.45
C LEU A 60 -10.86 16.01 0.55
N THR A 61 -10.79 14.69 0.44
CA THR A 61 -9.99 13.87 1.36
C THR A 61 -8.50 14.13 1.19
N LEU A 62 -7.99 14.09 -0.05
CA LEU A 62 -6.58 14.26 -0.37
C LEU A 62 -6.06 15.69 -0.11
N PHE A 63 -6.85 16.71 -0.45
CA PHE A 63 -6.37 18.10 -0.45
C PHE A 63 -6.87 18.94 0.71
N VAL A 64 -7.91 18.50 1.44
CA VAL A 64 -8.46 19.26 2.56
C VAL A 64 -8.36 18.46 3.86
N LEU A 65 -8.96 17.27 3.91
CA LEU A 65 -9.08 16.50 5.15
C LEU A 65 -7.72 15.99 5.64
N ILE A 66 -6.94 15.32 4.80
CA ILE A 66 -5.63 14.77 5.18
C ILE A 66 -4.68 15.90 5.62
N PRO A 67 -4.47 16.98 4.85
CA PRO A 67 -3.60 18.06 5.29
C PRO A 67 -4.06 18.74 6.59
N ALA A 68 -5.37 18.97 6.75
CA ALA A 68 -5.92 19.57 7.97
C ALA A 68 -5.72 18.69 9.21
N LEU A 69 -5.89 17.36 9.07
CA LEU A 69 -5.68 16.40 10.16
C LEU A 69 -4.20 16.19 10.48
N ARG A 70 -3.32 16.23 9.47
CA ARG A 70 -1.87 16.08 9.64
C ARG A 70 -1.18 17.35 10.13
N GLN A 71 -1.82 18.52 10.01
CA GLN A 71 -1.17 19.82 10.22
C GLN A 71 0.09 19.98 9.35
N GLY A 72 0.06 19.43 8.14
CA GLY A 72 1.21 19.32 7.25
C GLY A 72 0.83 18.77 5.88
N PRO A 73 1.79 18.67 4.94
CA PRO A 73 1.52 18.13 3.62
C PRO A 73 1.05 16.67 3.71
N SER A 74 0.23 16.27 2.76
CA SER A 74 -0.20 14.88 2.60
C SER A 74 1.00 14.00 2.25
N ASP A 75 1.22 12.95 3.03
CA ASP A 75 2.16 11.86 2.72
C ASP A 75 1.84 11.19 1.39
N THR A 76 0.56 10.99 1.12
CA THR A 76 0.08 10.51 -0.17
C THR A 76 0.54 11.41 -1.31
N LEU A 77 0.44 12.73 -1.16
CA LEU A 77 0.84 13.68 -2.20
C LEU A 77 2.36 13.77 -2.38
N ALA A 78 3.14 13.51 -1.33
CA ALA A 78 4.61 13.48 -1.40
C ALA A 78 5.13 12.47 -2.43
N ARG A 79 4.40 11.37 -2.66
CA ARG A 79 4.71 10.35 -3.68
C ARG A 79 4.60 10.87 -5.12
N TYR A 80 3.97 12.03 -5.30
CA TYR A 80 3.76 12.69 -6.59
C TYR A 80 4.52 14.02 -6.68
N ALA A 81 5.42 14.33 -5.75
CA ALA A 81 6.17 15.60 -5.73
C ALA A 81 6.98 15.85 -7.02
N TRP A 82 7.32 14.80 -7.78
CA TRP A 82 7.97 14.91 -9.09
C TRP A 82 7.08 15.59 -10.16
N LEU A 83 5.75 15.60 -9.97
CA LEU A 83 4.80 16.31 -10.85
C LEU A 83 4.71 17.81 -10.55
N GLY A 84 5.12 18.26 -9.36
CA GLY A 84 5.06 19.66 -8.95
C GLY A 84 4.98 19.85 -7.44
N ASN A 85 5.15 21.09 -7.00
CA ASN A 85 5.19 21.45 -5.58
C ASN A 85 3.80 21.71 -4.97
N SER A 86 2.77 21.85 -5.80
CA SER A 86 1.39 22.05 -5.38
C SER A 86 0.42 21.25 -6.24
N PRO A 87 -0.82 20.99 -5.78
CA PRO A 87 -1.83 20.29 -6.58
C PRO A 87 -2.11 20.96 -7.93
N GLY A 88 -2.05 22.31 -7.97
CA GLY A 88 -2.21 23.06 -9.21
C GLY A 88 -1.07 22.82 -10.19
N ASP A 89 0.18 22.83 -9.70
CA ASP A 89 1.36 22.54 -10.52
C ASP A 89 1.32 21.11 -11.07
N MET A 90 0.90 20.15 -10.24
CA MET A 90 0.77 18.75 -10.67
C MET A 90 -0.21 18.62 -11.84
N ILE A 91 -1.40 19.23 -11.74
CA ILE A 91 -2.38 19.24 -12.82
C ILE A 91 -1.81 19.94 -14.06
N GLN A 92 -1.12 21.07 -13.88
CA GLN A 92 -0.50 21.80 -14.98
C GLN A 92 0.56 20.95 -15.70
N THR A 93 1.42 20.25 -14.96
CA THR A 93 2.41 19.33 -15.53
C THR A 93 1.75 18.19 -16.29
N MET A 94 0.68 17.60 -15.75
CA MET A 94 -0.07 16.54 -16.43
C MET A 94 -0.65 16.99 -17.78
N LEU A 95 -1.06 18.26 -17.89
CA LEU A 95 -1.68 18.80 -19.10
C LEU A 95 -0.67 19.38 -20.11
N LEU A 96 0.37 20.08 -19.62
CA LEU A 96 1.32 20.81 -20.45
C LEU A 96 2.57 20.00 -20.80
N HIS A 97 2.88 18.95 -20.04
CA HIS A 97 4.10 18.14 -20.21
C HIS A 97 3.81 16.63 -20.32
N PRO A 98 2.97 16.20 -21.29
CA PRO A 98 2.60 14.80 -21.45
C PRO A 98 3.79 13.88 -21.74
N SER A 99 4.87 14.40 -22.34
CA SER A 99 6.10 13.64 -22.59
C SER A 99 6.73 13.13 -21.30
N VAL A 100 6.74 13.94 -20.23
CA VAL A 100 7.30 13.54 -18.92
C VAL A 100 6.49 12.39 -18.33
N ILE A 101 5.17 12.45 -18.46
CA ILE A 101 4.26 11.39 -17.99
C ILE A 101 4.46 10.10 -18.77
N ILE A 102 4.57 10.19 -20.10
CA ILE A 102 4.81 9.02 -20.94
C ILE A 102 6.14 8.36 -20.56
N LEU A 103 7.21 9.13 -20.36
CA LEU A 103 8.50 8.61 -19.94
C LEU A 103 8.43 7.91 -18.57
N HIS A 104 7.67 8.47 -17.62
CA HIS A 104 7.45 7.84 -16.32
C HIS A 104 6.67 6.52 -16.42
N ILE A 105 5.62 6.49 -17.25
CA ILE A 105 4.80 5.29 -17.47
C ILE A 105 5.59 4.18 -18.19
N LEU A 106 6.53 4.57 -19.05
CA LEU A 106 7.40 3.64 -19.78
C LEU A 106 8.64 3.21 -18.97
N ASP A 107 8.79 3.65 -17.72
CA ASP A 107 9.80 3.12 -16.82
C ASP A 107 9.62 1.60 -16.62
N TRP A 108 10.74 0.89 -16.44
CA TRP A 108 10.72 -0.56 -16.30
C TRP A 108 9.88 -1.03 -15.11
N ASN A 109 9.91 -0.33 -13.97
CA ASN A 109 9.12 -0.70 -12.80
C ASN A 109 7.62 -0.54 -13.07
N THR A 110 7.24 0.56 -13.71
CA THR A 110 5.87 0.88 -14.07
C THR A 110 5.28 -0.12 -15.08
N LEU A 111 6.06 -0.46 -16.12
CA LEU A 111 5.69 -1.49 -17.09
C LEU A 111 5.62 -2.87 -16.45
N PHE A 112 6.58 -3.22 -15.59
CA PHE A 112 6.60 -4.49 -14.89
C PHE A 112 5.38 -4.63 -13.97
N TYR A 113 4.99 -3.58 -13.26
CA TYR A 113 3.75 -3.55 -12.48
C TYR A 113 2.51 -3.84 -13.35
N ALA A 114 2.35 -3.14 -14.47
CA ALA A 114 1.23 -3.35 -15.38
C ALA A 114 1.21 -4.78 -15.94
N LEU A 115 2.37 -5.34 -16.29
CA LEU A 115 2.49 -6.73 -16.72
C LEU A 115 2.10 -7.69 -15.60
N ASN A 116 2.59 -7.51 -14.37
CA ASN A 116 2.21 -8.35 -13.22
C ASN A 116 0.70 -8.30 -12.92
N LEU A 117 0.02 -7.21 -13.27
CA LEU A 117 -1.42 -7.08 -13.06
C LEU A 117 -2.25 -7.88 -14.09
N PHE A 118 -1.83 -7.94 -15.35
CA PHE A 118 -2.64 -8.51 -16.45
C PHE A 118 -2.08 -9.81 -17.06
N ALA A 119 -0.77 -10.03 -17.03
CA ALA A 119 -0.13 -11.21 -17.60
C ALA A 119 -0.53 -12.53 -16.91
N PRO A 120 -0.70 -12.61 -15.56
CA PRO A 120 -1.23 -13.82 -14.92
C PRO A 120 -2.62 -14.21 -15.42
N LEU A 121 -3.34 -13.24 -15.99
CA LEU A 121 -4.69 -13.39 -16.51
C LEU A 121 -4.71 -13.55 -18.04
N LEU A 122 -3.54 -13.83 -18.65
CA LEU A 122 -3.35 -13.95 -20.10
C LEU A 122 -3.90 -12.76 -20.90
N LEU A 123 -3.90 -11.56 -20.32
CA LEU A 123 -4.45 -10.34 -20.90
C LEU A 123 -5.96 -10.44 -21.23
N LEU A 124 -6.67 -11.43 -20.67
CA LEU A 124 -8.08 -11.67 -20.97
C LEU A 124 -9.00 -10.53 -20.51
N SER A 125 -8.58 -9.76 -19.50
CA SER A 125 -9.32 -8.61 -19.00
C SER A 125 -9.62 -7.56 -20.08
N PHE A 126 -8.74 -7.42 -21.08
CA PHE A 126 -8.90 -6.42 -22.13
C PHE A 126 -10.07 -6.71 -23.09
N TRP A 127 -10.59 -7.95 -23.09
CA TRP A 127 -11.73 -8.36 -23.91
C TRP A 127 -13.09 -7.99 -23.29
N ASN A 128 -13.09 -7.28 -22.15
CA ASN A 128 -14.31 -6.73 -21.58
C ASN A 128 -14.12 -5.31 -21.06
N SER A 129 -14.99 -4.39 -21.49
CA SER A 129 -14.90 -2.97 -21.15
C SER A 129 -14.90 -2.60 -19.66
N ARG A 130 -15.25 -3.52 -18.75
CA ARG A 130 -15.19 -3.28 -17.29
C ARG A 130 -13.77 -2.95 -16.81
N TRP A 131 -12.72 -3.37 -17.53
CA TRP A 131 -11.35 -3.03 -17.16
C TRP A 131 -11.12 -1.51 -17.21
N LEU A 132 -11.87 -0.76 -18.02
CA LEU A 132 -11.76 0.70 -18.10
C LEU A 132 -12.08 1.40 -16.76
N ILE A 133 -12.82 0.74 -15.86
CA ILE A 133 -13.13 1.28 -14.53
C ILE A 133 -11.86 1.38 -13.67
N THR A 134 -10.83 0.58 -13.96
CA THR A 134 -9.57 0.59 -13.20
C THR A 134 -8.65 1.74 -13.57
N LEU A 135 -8.91 2.44 -14.68
CA LEU A 135 -7.99 3.45 -15.22
C LEU A 135 -7.58 4.52 -14.21
N PRO A 136 -8.48 5.10 -13.37
CA PRO A 136 -8.05 6.10 -12.40
C PRO A 136 -7.13 5.53 -11.32
N ALA A 137 -7.48 4.37 -10.75
CA ALA A 137 -6.66 3.73 -9.72
C ALA A 137 -5.33 3.20 -10.28
N MET A 138 -5.33 2.71 -11.52
CA MET A 138 -4.10 2.37 -12.23
C MET A 138 -3.26 3.62 -12.46
N GLY A 139 -3.84 4.71 -12.97
CA GLY A 139 -3.12 5.96 -13.18
C GLY A 139 -2.52 6.50 -11.89
N TYR A 140 -3.26 6.44 -10.79
CA TYR A 140 -2.79 6.76 -9.45
C TYR A 140 -1.55 5.92 -9.09
N ASN A 141 -1.63 4.59 -9.17
CA ASN A 141 -0.50 3.73 -8.85
C ASN A 141 0.69 3.89 -9.82
N LEU A 142 0.44 4.02 -11.12
CA LEU A 142 1.47 4.14 -12.17
C LEU A 142 2.24 5.46 -12.09
N LEU A 143 1.61 6.54 -11.64
CA LEU A 143 2.23 7.86 -11.49
C LEU A 143 2.97 8.04 -10.16
N SER A 144 2.85 7.07 -9.25
CA SER A 144 3.49 7.15 -7.95
C SER A 144 4.98 6.91 -8.05
N ALA A 145 5.78 7.73 -7.37
CA ALA A 145 7.20 7.47 -7.16
C ALA A 145 7.46 6.37 -6.11
N SER A 146 6.43 5.87 -5.42
CA SER A 146 6.58 4.83 -4.39
C SER A 146 6.59 3.44 -5.02
N PRO A 147 7.67 2.65 -4.88
CA PRO A 147 7.73 1.28 -5.41
C PRO A 147 6.67 0.36 -4.80
N PHE A 148 6.25 0.64 -3.56
CA PHE A 148 5.16 -0.09 -2.91
C PHE A 148 3.81 0.05 -3.63
N GLN A 149 3.53 1.21 -4.25
CA GLN A 149 2.30 1.43 -5.02
C GLN A 149 2.38 0.81 -6.41
N GLN A 150 3.59 0.75 -6.98
CA GLN A 150 3.90 0.07 -8.24
C GLN A 150 4.17 -1.44 -8.04
N SER A 151 3.46 -2.07 -7.10
CA SER A 151 3.59 -3.51 -6.84
C SER A 151 2.23 -4.15 -6.61
N VAL A 152 2.04 -5.33 -7.21
CA VAL A 152 0.82 -6.14 -7.04
C VAL A 152 0.76 -6.87 -5.69
N TYR A 153 1.87 -6.85 -4.94
CA TYR A 153 1.97 -7.48 -3.62
C TYR A 153 1.22 -6.68 -2.55
N PHE A 154 1.23 -5.35 -2.64
CA PHE A 154 0.65 -4.47 -1.64
C PHE A 154 -0.82 -4.15 -1.91
N GLN A 155 -1.50 -3.63 -0.89
CA GLN A 155 -2.92 -3.30 -0.88
C GLN A 155 -3.37 -2.24 -1.91
N TYR A 156 -2.45 -1.61 -2.63
CA TYR A 156 -2.78 -0.58 -3.63
C TYR A 156 -3.51 -1.11 -4.86
N VAL A 157 -3.49 -2.43 -5.10
CA VAL A 157 -4.29 -3.07 -6.14
C VAL A 157 -5.75 -3.31 -5.76
N THR A 158 -6.14 -3.13 -4.50
CA THR A 158 -7.52 -3.35 -4.02
C THR A 158 -8.60 -2.62 -4.86
N PRO A 159 -8.47 -1.33 -5.24
CA PRO A 159 -9.45 -0.67 -6.10
C PRO A 159 -9.46 -1.16 -7.56
N ILE A 160 -8.47 -1.97 -7.97
CA ILE A 160 -8.27 -2.44 -9.35
C ILE A 160 -8.74 -3.88 -9.51
N ALA A 161 -8.36 -4.75 -8.57
CA ALA A 161 -8.50 -6.21 -8.68
C ALA A 161 -9.92 -6.71 -8.98
N PRO A 162 -11.00 -6.22 -8.32
CA PRO A 162 -12.36 -6.72 -8.60
C PRO A 162 -12.77 -6.50 -10.06
N PHE A 163 -12.38 -5.38 -10.66
CA PHE A 163 -12.73 -5.05 -12.04
C PHE A 163 -11.85 -5.79 -13.03
N VAL A 164 -10.55 -5.94 -12.77
CA VAL A 164 -9.65 -6.73 -13.62
C VAL A 164 -10.10 -8.19 -13.68
N LEU A 165 -10.42 -8.80 -12.53
CA LEU A 165 -10.83 -10.20 -12.44
C LEU A 165 -12.19 -10.44 -13.10
N THR A 166 -13.18 -9.59 -12.82
CA THR A 166 -14.49 -9.72 -13.48
C THR A 166 -14.42 -9.46 -14.98
N SER A 167 -13.55 -8.57 -15.43
CA SER A 167 -13.30 -8.35 -16.86
C SER A 167 -12.65 -9.56 -17.51
N MET A 168 -11.72 -10.23 -16.82
CA MET A 168 -11.11 -11.48 -17.30
C MET A 168 -12.17 -12.56 -17.49
N VAL A 169 -13.03 -12.79 -16.51
CA VAL A 169 -14.08 -13.83 -16.58
C VAL A 169 -15.03 -13.57 -17.76
N MET A 170 -15.48 -12.33 -17.94
CA MET A 170 -16.33 -11.98 -19.08
C MET A 170 -15.59 -12.02 -20.42
N GLY A 171 -14.31 -11.63 -20.43
CA GLY A 171 -13.46 -11.73 -21.61
C GLY A 171 -13.28 -13.18 -22.05
N LEU A 172 -13.08 -14.07 -21.10
CA LEU A 172 -13.01 -15.52 -21.31
C LEU A 172 -14.31 -16.06 -21.91
N GLU A 173 -15.47 -15.71 -21.35
CA GLU A 173 -16.78 -16.08 -21.89
C GLU A 173 -16.95 -15.61 -23.34
N TRP A 174 -16.57 -14.36 -23.62
CA TRP A 174 -16.64 -13.79 -24.96
C TRP A 174 -15.75 -14.57 -25.95
N ILE A 175 -14.51 -14.87 -25.59
CA ILE A 175 -13.58 -15.66 -26.43
C ILE A 175 -14.10 -17.08 -26.65
N PHE A 176 -14.60 -17.75 -25.61
CA PHE A 176 -15.11 -19.13 -25.70
C PHE A 176 -16.37 -19.23 -26.57
N SER A 177 -17.22 -18.20 -26.55
CA SER A 177 -18.43 -18.18 -27.37
C SER A 177 -18.16 -17.85 -28.85
N ARG A 178 -17.12 -17.05 -29.15
CA ARG A 178 -16.84 -16.57 -30.51
C ARG A 178 -15.72 -17.32 -31.23
N TRP A 179 -14.62 -17.62 -30.55
CA TRP A 179 -13.37 -18.05 -31.16
C TRP A 179 -13.00 -19.49 -30.81
N LEU A 180 -13.18 -19.89 -29.55
CA LEU A 180 -12.74 -21.20 -29.06
C LEU A 180 -13.93 -22.14 -28.86
N ARG A 181 -14.36 -22.77 -29.95
CA ARG A 181 -15.55 -23.63 -29.96
C ARG A 181 -15.26 -25.03 -29.45
N GLU A 182 -14.05 -25.52 -29.68
CA GLU A 182 -13.65 -26.88 -29.32
C GLU A 182 -13.25 -26.99 -27.85
N SER A 183 -13.57 -28.13 -27.22
CA SER A 183 -13.29 -28.37 -25.79
C SER A 183 -11.80 -28.35 -25.46
N TRP A 184 -10.93 -28.85 -26.36
CA TRP A 184 -9.48 -28.86 -26.16
C TRP A 184 -8.87 -27.45 -26.17
N GLN A 185 -9.42 -26.52 -26.95
CA GLN A 185 -8.97 -25.12 -26.99
C GLN A 185 -9.30 -24.43 -25.66
N ARG A 186 -10.53 -24.64 -25.16
CA ARG A 186 -10.97 -24.11 -23.88
C ARG A 186 -10.14 -24.67 -22.74
N ALA A 187 -9.91 -25.99 -22.73
CA ALA A 187 -9.03 -26.65 -21.78
C ALA A 187 -7.61 -26.06 -21.83
N GLY A 188 -7.06 -25.83 -23.03
CA GLY A 188 -5.76 -25.19 -23.20
C GLY A 188 -5.67 -23.80 -22.57
N VAL A 189 -6.68 -22.95 -22.73
CA VAL A 189 -6.73 -21.62 -22.09
C VAL A 189 -6.85 -21.75 -20.56
N LEU A 190 -7.69 -22.65 -20.06
CA LEU A 190 -7.85 -22.86 -18.61
C LEU A 190 -6.57 -23.40 -17.97
N ILE A 191 -5.88 -24.34 -18.64
CA ILE A 191 -4.57 -24.85 -18.22
C ILE A 191 -3.54 -23.71 -18.28
N GLY A 192 -3.53 -22.92 -19.35
CA GLY A 192 -2.64 -21.76 -19.47
C GLY A 192 -2.84 -20.74 -18.36
N LEU A 193 -4.10 -20.44 -18.00
CA LEU A 193 -4.43 -19.58 -16.86
C LEU A 193 -3.92 -20.18 -15.56
N LEU A 194 -4.21 -21.45 -15.31
CA LEU A 194 -3.75 -22.15 -14.10
C LEU A 194 -2.22 -22.11 -13.98
N LEU A 195 -1.51 -22.43 -15.06
CA LEU A 195 -0.04 -22.40 -15.11
C LEU A 195 0.49 -20.99 -14.91
N SER A 196 -0.09 -20.00 -15.61
CA SER A 196 0.31 -18.59 -15.49
C SER A 196 0.13 -18.10 -14.05
N THR A 197 -1.06 -18.24 -13.47
CA THR A 197 -1.30 -17.84 -12.08
C THR A 197 -0.41 -18.60 -11.11
N SER A 198 -0.16 -19.90 -11.34
CA SER A 198 0.73 -20.69 -10.46
C SER A 198 2.18 -20.21 -10.54
N LEU A 199 2.68 -19.87 -11.73
CA LEU A 199 4.03 -19.33 -11.93
C LEU A 199 4.19 -17.92 -11.37
N TYR A 200 3.11 -17.14 -11.28
CA TYR A 200 3.13 -15.82 -10.63
C TYR A 200 2.96 -15.92 -9.11
N VAL A 201 2.15 -16.86 -8.62
CA VAL A 201 1.94 -17.07 -7.18
C VAL A 201 3.13 -17.79 -6.55
N LEU A 202 3.83 -18.70 -7.24
CA LEU A 202 4.92 -19.48 -6.65
C LEU A 202 6.14 -18.63 -6.21
N PRO A 203 6.58 -17.59 -6.95
CA PRO A 203 7.58 -16.63 -6.48
C PRO A 203 7.04 -15.65 -5.42
N LEU A 204 5.74 -15.34 -5.46
CA LEU A 204 5.05 -14.51 -4.47
C LEU A 204 4.64 -15.29 -3.21
N ALA A 205 4.76 -16.61 -3.24
CA ALA A 205 4.71 -17.47 -2.07
C ALA A 205 5.99 -17.21 -1.30
N ILE A 206 6.00 -16.04 -0.64
CA ILE A 206 6.95 -15.71 0.40
C ILE A 206 6.98 -16.96 1.27
N PRO A 207 8.13 -17.64 1.41
CA PRO A 207 8.23 -18.74 2.36
C PRO A 207 7.74 -18.15 3.66
N ALA A 208 6.61 -18.63 4.20
CA ALA A 208 5.92 -17.99 5.31
C ALA A 208 6.96 -17.59 6.35
N GLN A 209 7.39 -16.32 6.32
CA GLN A 209 8.59 -15.90 7.04
C GLN A 209 8.17 -15.93 8.49
N ALA A 210 8.71 -16.94 9.16
CA ALA A 210 8.46 -17.33 10.53
C ALA A 210 7.07 -16.91 11.05
N PRO A 211 6.02 -17.75 10.94
CA PRO A 211 4.75 -17.49 11.63
C PRO A 211 4.93 -17.28 13.15
N HIS A 212 6.11 -17.61 13.69
CA HIS A 212 6.49 -17.40 15.08
C HIS A 212 7.60 -16.33 15.19
N LEU A 213 7.31 -15.24 15.87
CA LEU A 213 8.32 -14.25 16.27
C LEU A 213 9.22 -14.91 17.33
N PRO A 214 10.54 -15.03 17.14
CA PRO A 214 11.40 -15.87 17.99
C PRO A 214 11.47 -15.38 19.45
N ASN A 215 11.19 -14.09 19.67
CA ASN A 215 11.30 -13.40 20.94
C ASN A 215 9.95 -12.78 21.39
N GLU A 216 8.83 -13.43 21.07
CA GLU A 216 7.47 -12.93 21.38
C GLU A 216 7.29 -12.60 22.87
N THR A 217 7.79 -13.44 23.79
CA THR A 217 7.71 -13.20 25.23
C THR A 217 8.39 -11.89 25.64
N ALA A 218 9.56 -11.58 25.05
CA ALA A 218 10.27 -10.34 25.31
C ALA A 218 9.53 -9.12 24.74
N VAL A 219 8.86 -9.29 23.59
CA VAL A 219 8.00 -8.25 23.02
C VAL A 219 6.81 -7.93 23.92
N HIS A 220 6.09 -8.95 24.41
CA HIS A 220 4.96 -8.72 25.33
C HIS A 220 5.42 -8.08 26.65
N ALA A 221 6.57 -8.51 27.18
CA ALA A 221 7.17 -7.91 28.37
C ALA A 221 7.56 -6.43 28.15
N ALA A 222 8.08 -6.09 26.97
CA ALA A 222 8.39 -4.70 26.61
C ALA A 222 7.11 -3.87 26.46
N LEU A 223 6.12 -4.35 25.71
CA LEU A 223 4.83 -3.69 25.49
C LEU A 223 4.12 -3.36 26.80
N ALA A 224 4.17 -4.25 27.78
CA ALA A 224 3.56 -4.04 29.11
C ALA A 224 4.22 -2.93 29.94
N GLN A 225 5.45 -2.53 29.62
CA GLN A 225 6.19 -1.47 30.33
C GLN A 225 5.97 -0.08 29.74
N ILE A 226 5.43 0.03 28.52
CA ILE A 226 5.23 1.31 27.85
C ILE A 226 3.92 1.94 28.36
N PRO A 227 3.96 3.12 29.01
CA PRO A 227 2.74 3.79 29.47
C PRO A 227 1.85 4.22 28.29
N PRO A 228 0.52 4.14 28.42
CA PRO A 228 -0.41 4.41 27.31
C PRO A 228 -0.39 5.86 26.82
N GLU A 229 0.07 6.80 27.63
CA GLU A 229 0.08 8.24 27.32
C GLU A 229 1.33 8.68 26.54
N THR A 230 2.37 7.83 26.47
CA THR A 230 3.70 8.25 25.97
C THR A 230 3.75 8.32 24.44
N ALA A 231 4.45 9.32 23.91
CA ALA A 231 4.75 9.35 22.48
C ALA A 231 5.79 8.28 22.15
N VAL A 232 5.49 7.37 21.22
CA VAL A 232 6.36 6.22 20.93
C VAL A 232 6.84 6.20 19.49
N PHE A 233 8.16 6.05 19.32
CA PHE A 233 8.78 5.69 18.05
C PHE A 233 8.89 4.16 17.95
N THR A 234 8.39 3.56 16.86
CA THR A 234 8.45 2.11 16.65
C THR A 234 8.24 1.73 15.19
N THR A 235 8.53 0.49 14.79
CA THR A 235 8.24 -0.01 13.44
C THR A 235 6.74 -0.32 13.22
N ASN A 236 6.33 -0.43 11.95
CA ASN A 236 4.94 -0.72 11.55
C ASN A 236 4.39 -2.06 12.07
N TYR A 237 5.24 -2.99 12.53
CA TYR A 237 4.81 -4.26 13.11
C TYR A 237 4.28 -4.13 14.54
N TYR A 238 4.81 -3.17 15.30
CA TYR A 238 4.38 -2.91 16.68
C TYR A 238 3.39 -1.75 16.76
N GLY A 239 3.39 -0.86 15.76
CA GLY A 239 2.48 0.29 15.69
C GLY A 239 1.01 -0.03 16.00
N PRO A 240 0.40 -1.10 15.43
CA PRO A 240 -0.98 -1.47 15.73
C PRO A 240 -1.26 -1.76 17.22
N HIS A 241 -0.33 -2.43 17.91
CA HIS A 241 -0.43 -2.73 19.36
C HIS A 241 -0.33 -1.46 20.22
N LEU A 242 0.23 -0.41 19.63
CA LEU A 242 0.55 0.86 20.24
C LEU A 242 -0.38 1.97 19.74
N SER A 243 -1.41 1.66 18.95
CA SER A 243 -2.24 2.66 18.24
C SER A 243 -3.27 3.40 19.12
N HIS A 244 -3.41 3.01 20.39
CA HIS A 244 -4.34 3.63 21.34
C HIS A 244 -3.87 5.00 21.86
N ARG A 245 -2.63 5.39 21.57
CA ARG A 245 -2.00 6.62 22.07
C ARG A 245 -2.09 7.76 21.05
N GLN A 246 -2.05 9.00 21.54
CA GLN A 246 -2.22 10.19 20.69
C GLN A 246 -1.09 10.40 19.69
N GLN A 247 0.14 10.00 20.04
CA GLN A 247 1.32 10.18 19.20
C GLN A 247 2.06 8.85 19.03
N LEU A 248 2.08 8.37 17.80
CA LEU A 248 2.81 7.18 17.37
C LEU A 248 3.63 7.55 16.14
N ILE A 249 4.93 7.36 16.22
CA ILE A 249 5.88 7.73 15.18
C ILE A 249 6.41 6.43 14.59
N THR A 250 6.25 6.27 13.28
CA THR A 250 6.81 5.14 12.55
C THR A 250 7.84 5.61 11.53
N PRO A 251 8.85 4.77 11.24
CA PRO A 251 9.72 5.00 10.11
C PRO A 251 8.90 4.86 8.82
N HIS A 252 8.93 5.90 7.99
CA HIS A 252 8.15 5.94 6.75
C HIS A 252 8.82 6.77 5.63
N ASP A 253 9.85 7.59 5.92
CA ASP A 253 10.48 8.50 4.95
C ASP A 253 11.89 8.91 5.43
N ASN A 254 12.69 9.50 4.53
CA ASN A 254 14.05 10.01 4.78
C ASN A 254 14.19 11.03 5.95
N ASP A 255 13.09 11.55 6.50
CA ASP A 255 13.04 12.42 7.69
C ASP A 255 12.83 11.64 9.01
N GLU A 256 12.93 10.32 8.96
CA GLU A 256 12.84 9.37 10.09
C GLU A 256 13.54 9.85 11.37
N PHE A 257 14.74 10.40 11.18
CA PHE A 257 15.64 10.81 12.25
C PHE A 257 15.28 12.15 12.91
N VAL A 258 14.51 13.01 12.24
CA VAL A 258 13.98 14.24 12.84
C VAL A 258 12.78 13.92 13.74
N ARG A 259 11.94 12.97 13.31
CA ARG A 259 10.73 12.60 14.05
C ARG A 259 11.04 11.76 15.29
N LEU A 260 12.18 11.07 15.35
CA LEU A 260 12.63 10.36 16.56
C LEU A 260 12.68 11.28 17.79
N ARG A 261 13.06 12.54 17.63
CA ARG A 261 13.13 13.51 18.74
C ARG A 261 11.76 13.85 19.34
N GLN A 262 10.69 13.63 18.59
CA GLN A 262 9.31 13.85 19.04
C GLN A 262 8.80 12.72 19.95
N ALA A 263 9.49 11.58 19.99
CA ALA A 263 9.13 10.47 20.85
C ALA A 263 9.68 10.67 22.27
N ASP A 264 8.94 10.18 23.27
CA ASP A 264 9.42 10.03 24.64
C ASP A 264 10.09 8.67 24.84
N THR A 265 9.61 7.67 24.11
CA THR A 265 10.05 6.27 24.19
C THR A 265 10.29 5.70 22.79
N ILE A 266 11.36 4.93 22.63
CA ILE A 266 11.65 4.20 21.39
C ILE A 266 11.52 2.71 21.67
N LEU A 267 10.71 2.00 20.89
CA LEU A 267 10.60 0.54 20.92
C LEU A 267 11.16 -0.05 19.63
N LEU A 268 12.15 -0.94 19.75
CA LEU A 268 12.77 -1.62 18.61
C LEU A 268 12.85 -3.13 18.90
N ASN A 269 12.74 -3.94 17.85
CA ASN A 269 13.07 -5.36 17.90
C ASN A 269 14.05 -5.70 16.78
N ILE A 270 15.32 -5.88 17.16
CA ILE A 270 16.44 -6.10 16.23
C ILE A 270 16.39 -7.52 15.63
N ARG A 271 15.67 -8.46 16.26
CA ARG A 271 15.46 -9.83 15.76
C ARG A 271 14.26 -9.96 14.82
N ASP A 272 13.49 -8.90 14.63
CA ASP A 272 12.28 -8.93 13.79
C ASP A 272 12.62 -8.63 12.33
N HIS A 273 12.97 -9.69 11.59
CA HIS A 273 13.27 -9.62 10.15
C HIS A 273 12.03 -9.86 9.27
N ARG A 274 10.81 -9.83 9.82
CA ARG A 274 9.57 -10.04 9.03
C ARG A 274 9.36 -8.95 7.97
N SER A 275 10.10 -7.87 8.05
CA SER A 275 10.03 -6.71 7.18
C SER A 275 10.83 -6.87 5.89
N VAL A 276 10.60 -7.88 5.04
CA VAL A 276 11.46 -8.15 3.84
C VAL A 276 11.77 -6.93 2.96
N LEU A 277 10.89 -5.93 2.95
CA LEU A 277 10.99 -4.75 2.10
C LEU A 277 11.28 -3.45 2.89
N THR A 278 11.42 -3.56 4.21
CA THR A 278 11.75 -2.45 5.13
C THR A 278 12.51 -3.02 6.32
N ILE A 279 13.44 -3.97 6.08
CA ILE A 279 14.38 -4.41 7.11
C ILE A 279 15.23 -3.18 7.32
N LEU A 280 15.12 -2.53 8.49
CA LEU A 280 16.20 -1.70 8.96
C LEU A 280 17.40 -2.64 9.02
N THR A 281 18.28 -2.51 8.05
CA THR A 281 19.56 -3.20 8.02
C THR A 281 20.24 -2.96 9.36
N CYS A 282 21.15 -3.86 9.74
CA CYS A 282 21.96 -3.62 10.92
C CYS A 282 22.66 -2.25 10.92
N THR A 283 22.98 -1.71 9.75
CA THR A 283 23.48 -0.35 9.58
C THR A 283 22.43 0.70 9.96
N GLU A 284 21.20 0.59 9.47
CA GLU A 284 20.12 1.53 9.80
C GLU A 284 19.72 1.46 11.29
N TYR A 285 19.72 0.27 11.89
CA TYR A 285 19.58 0.14 13.36
C TYR A 285 20.74 0.79 14.10
N ALA A 286 21.99 0.65 13.62
CA ALA A 286 23.15 1.31 14.24
C ALA A 286 23.03 2.83 14.17
N GLU A 287 22.62 3.38 13.02
CA GLU A 287 22.39 4.81 12.82
C GLU A 287 21.30 5.33 13.77
N LEU A 288 20.17 4.63 13.85
CA LEU A 288 19.08 4.99 14.75
C LEU A 288 19.52 4.99 16.22
N LEU A 289 20.23 3.94 16.65
CA LEU A 289 20.74 3.84 18.01
C LEU A 289 21.78 4.93 18.33
N THR A 290 22.66 5.27 17.38
CA THR A 290 23.63 6.35 17.52
C THR A 290 22.93 7.70 17.69
N LEU A 291 21.86 7.93 16.93
CA LEU A 291 21.06 9.15 17.03
C LEU A 291 20.26 9.20 18.32
N ALA A 292 19.71 8.08 18.78
CA ALA A 292 19.05 7.98 20.07
C ALA A 292 20.02 8.33 21.20
N GLU A 293 21.25 7.80 21.17
CA GLU A 293 22.30 8.15 22.14
C GLU A 293 22.63 9.65 22.10
N ALA A 294 22.76 10.23 20.91
CA ALA A 294 23.02 11.65 20.72
C ALA A 294 21.87 12.56 21.25
N ASP A 295 20.63 12.07 21.24
CA ASP A 295 19.45 12.76 21.79
C ASP A 295 19.12 12.35 23.24
N HIS A 296 20.12 11.81 23.95
CA HIS A 296 20.09 11.46 25.37
C HIS A 296 19.14 10.31 25.74
N PHE A 297 18.82 9.42 24.80
CA PHE A 297 18.12 8.18 25.14
C PHE A 297 19.08 7.16 25.76
N GLY A 298 18.67 6.58 26.88
CA GLY A 298 19.30 5.41 27.49
C GLY A 298 18.40 4.18 27.40
N VAL A 299 18.93 3.03 27.79
CA VAL A 299 18.24 1.73 27.75
C VAL A 299 17.41 1.53 29.01
N ALA A 300 16.08 1.53 28.87
CA ALA A 300 15.13 1.24 29.95
C ALA A 300 14.82 -0.26 30.05
N PHE A 301 14.85 -0.95 28.91
CA PHE A 301 14.62 -2.39 28.82
C PHE A 301 15.45 -2.96 27.66
N ALA A 302 16.11 -4.08 27.90
CA ALA A 302 16.78 -4.87 26.87
C ALA A 302 16.59 -6.35 27.18
N GLN A 303 15.84 -7.05 26.34
CA GLN A 303 15.66 -8.49 26.48
C GLN A 303 15.53 -9.12 25.10
N ASP A 304 16.40 -10.08 24.81
CA ASP A 304 16.34 -10.91 23.61
C ASP A 304 16.17 -10.12 22.30
N GLY A 305 16.92 -9.01 22.16
CA GLY A 305 16.90 -8.13 20.99
C GLY A 305 15.73 -7.13 20.93
N VAL A 306 14.84 -7.12 21.93
CA VAL A 306 13.84 -6.07 22.13
C VAL A 306 14.40 -4.98 23.02
N LEU A 307 14.35 -3.73 22.56
CA LEU A 307 14.87 -2.57 23.27
C LEU A 307 13.76 -1.55 23.52
N ILE A 308 13.70 -1.04 24.75
CA ILE A 308 13.00 0.20 25.08
C ILE A 308 14.05 1.24 25.44
N LEU A 309 14.06 2.35 24.72
CA LEU A 309 14.90 3.49 25.02
C LEU A 309 14.06 4.66 25.53
N THR A 310 14.50 5.29 26.61
CA THR A 310 13.86 6.50 27.17
C THR A 310 14.92 7.50 27.60
N ARG A 311 14.59 8.79 27.64
CA ARG A 311 15.51 9.83 28.15
C ARG A 311 15.72 9.79 29.66
N GLN A 312 14.89 9.05 30.38
CA GLN A 312 15.00 8.88 31.84
C GLN A 312 15.95 7.73 32.21
N ALA A 313 16.23 6.83 31.28
CA ALA A 313 17.10 5.69 31.52
C ALA A 313 18.57 6.12 31.54
N THR A 314 19.32 5.58 32.50
CA THR A 314 20.74 5.91 32.70
C THR A 314 21.70 4.89 32.10
N LEU A 315 21.21 3.73 31.64
CA LEU A 315 22.04 2.71 31.03
C LEU A 315 22.42 3.14 29.60
N PRO A 316 23.71 3.12 29.23
CA PRO A 316 24.14 3.52 27.90
C PRO A 316 23.75 2.50 26.84
N ILE A 317 23.67 2.94 25.60
CA ILE A 317 23.44 2.07 24.45
C ILE A 317 24.75 1.34 24.11
N ASN A 318 24.85 0.07 24.48
CA ASN A 318 26.01 -0.77 24.16
C ASN A 318 25.79 -1.57 22.87
N PHE A 319 26.40 -1.15 21.76
CA PHE A 319 26.27 -1.83 20.47
C PHE A 319 26.73 -3.31 20.49
N ASN A 320 27.74 -3.66 21.30
CA ASN A 320 28.24 -5.05 21.45
C ASN A 320 27.24 -5.98 22.12
N GLU A 321 26.35 -5.43 22.92
CA GLU A 321 25.36 -6.19 23.67
C GLU A 321 23.99 -6.14 22.98
N HIS A 322 23.62 -4.96 22.48
CA HIS A 322 22.26 -4.71 22.00
C HIS A 322 22.10 -4.95 20.50
N LEU A 323 23.15 -4.82 19.67
CA LEU A 323 23.04 -4.88 18.21
C LEU A 323 23.89 -6.01 17.58
N TYR A 324 25.20 -6.01 17.83
CA TYR A 324 26.13 -6.93 17.16
C TYR A 324 25.82 -8.43 17.31
N PRO A 325 25.26 -8.95 18.43
CA PRO A 325 24.91 -10.36 18.55
C PRO A 325 23.87 -10.82 17.53
N TYR A 326 22.98 -9.92 17.13
CA TYR A 326 21.85 -10.20 16.23
C TYR A 326 22.17 -9.88 14.77
N CYS A 327 23.18 -9.04 14.53
CA CYS A 327 23.62 -8.68 13.19
C CYS A 327 24.56 -9.69 12.53
N ARG A 328 25.28 -10.51 13.31
CA ARG A 328 26.16 -11.55 12.75
C ARG A 328 25.42 -12.72 12.12
N SER A 329 24.17 -12.97 12.52
CA SER A 329 23.34 -14.05 11.96
C SER A 329 22.72 -13.72 10.60
N GLU A 330 22.87 -12.50 10.08
CA GLU A 330 22.40 -12.14 8.72
C GLU A 330 23.41 -12.47 7.61
N GLN A 331 24.68 -12.79 7.95
CA GLN A 331 25.75 -13.06 6.97
C GLN A 331 26.06 -14.56 6.75
N SER A 332 25.29 -15.46 7.36
CA SER A 332 25.39 -16.92 7.18
C SER A 332 24.10 -17.48 6.64
#